data_AF-F7FA71-F1
#
_entry.id   AF-F7FA71-F1
#
_cell.length_a   1.000
_cell.length_b   1.000
_cell.length_c   1.000
_cell.angle_alpha   90.00
_cell.angle_beta   90.00
_cell.angle_gamma   90.00
#
_symmetry.space_group_name_H-M   'P 1'
#
loop_
_entity.id
_entity.type
_entity.pdbx_description
1 polymer ?
#
loop_
_entity_poly.entity_id
_entity_poly.type
_entity_poly.pdbx_seq_one_letter_code
_entity_poly.pdbx_strand_id
1 'polypeptide(L)'
;MELSQLLNEIRANYERLLTRNQIETVLATRLQLEEDLSKKMDKDEEALKAARAELKEARRQWHHLQVEIESLHAVERGLENSLQESEQHYQMQLQDLEAVIEGLEKELAEVRQGIEKQLREHEILLNTKMRLEQEIATYRCLLEKEEIRYYGSIQSGKDDVKPTTSRVGFILPPEVIHKRDKEKVETVTKQAILNGSIVKESTEAHGTIQTERVDEVIKEWEGSFFKDNPRLRKKSVSLRFDLHLAATDEGCLQTKQDNLPDIEVRLIMRRSCSIPSIKPSSGVN
;
A
#
# COMPACT_ATOMS: atom_id res chain seq x y z
N MET A 1 68.86 -84.65 69.32
CA MET A 1 69.19 -83.70 68.23
C MET A 1 68.12 -83.66 67.14
N GLU A 2 67.40 -84.75 66.89
CA GLU A 2 66.34 -84.84 65.86
C GLU A 2 65.20 -83.80 66.00
N LEU A 3 64.69 -83.55 67.22
CA LEU A 3 63.54 -82.67 67.43
C LEU A 3 63.84 -81.18 67.15
N SER A 4 65.03 -80.72 67.53
CA SER A 4 65.46 -79.33 67.30
C SER A 4 65.70 -79.03 65.82
N GLN A 5 66.17 -80.02 65.05
CA GLN A 5 66.34 -79.89 63.60
C GLN A 5 64.98 -79.81 62.90
N LEU A 6 64.04 -80.70 63.26
CA LEU A 6 62.67 -80.67 62.74
C LEU A 6 61.96 -79.34 63.03
N LEU A 7 62.08 -78.79 64.25
CA LEU A 7 61.50 -77.49 64.61
C LEU A 7 62.08 -76.32 63.80
N ASN A 8 63.39 -76.35 63.52
CA ASN A 8 64.05 -75.34 62.69
C ASN A 8 63.66 -75.46 61.22
N GLU A 9 63.49 -76.66 60.68
CA GLU A 9 62.99 -76.89 59.33
C GLU A 9 61.53 -76.42 59.18
N ILE A 10 60.70 -76.69 60.19
CA ILE A 10 59.31 -76.19 60.24
C ILE A 10 59.31 -74.65 60.26
N ARG A 11 60.15 -74.02 61.10
CA ARG A 11 60.29 -72.55 61.13
C ARG A 11 60.74 -71.99 59.78
N ALA A 12 61.78 -72.58 59.18
CA ALA A 12 62.28 -72.15 57.87
C ALA A 12 61.24 -72.33 56.75
N ASN A 13 60.40 -73.38 56.82
CA ASN A 13 59.25 -73.56 55.93
C ASN A 13 58.21 -72.45 56.11
N TYR A 14 57.88 -72.09 57.36
CA TYR A 14 56.93 -71.00 57.63
C TYR A 14 57.46 -69.63 57.24
N GLU A 15 58.73 -69.34 57.50
CA GLU A 15 59.37 -68.09 57.07
C GLU A 15 59.37 -67.97 55.54
N ARG A 16 59.70 -69.05 54.82
CA ARG A 16 59.59 -69.10 53.35
C ARG A 16 58.16 -68.87 52.88
N LEU A 17 57.17 -69.51 53.51
CA LEU A 17 55.76 -69.32 53.18
C LEU A 17 55.32 -67.87 53.43
N LEU A 18 55.74 -67.27 54.53
CA LEU A 18 55.42 -65.89 54.89
C LEU A 18 56.05 -64.90 53.90
N THR A 19 57.34 -65.07 53.56
CA THR A 19 58.00 -64.23 52.55
C THR A 19 57.36 -64.37 51.18
N ARG A 20 56.98 -65.59 50.80
CA ARG A 20 56.32 -65.86 49.53
C ARG A 20 54.95 -65.18 49.49
N ASN A 21 54.15 -65.34 50.54
CA ASN A 21 52.84 -64.70 50.64
C ASN A 21 52.94 -63.17 50.63
N GLN A 22 53.96 -62.61 51.30
CA GLN A 22 54.18 -61.16 51.30
C GLN A 22 54.62 -60.63 49.92
N ILE A 23 55.47 -61.36 49.20
CA ILE A 23 55.83 -61.00 47.82
C ILE A 23 54.61 -61.13 46.89
N GLU A 24 53.84 -62.21 46.99
CA GLU A 24 52.64 -62.44 46.18
C GLU A 24 51.58 -61.36 46.39
N THR A 25 51.35 -60.93 47.64
CA THR A 25 50.42 -59.83 47.96
C THR A 25 50.90 -58.47 47.44
N VAL A 26 52.19 -58.16 47.56
CA VAL A 26 52.76 -56.92 46.99
C VAL A 26 52.70 -56.92 45.46
N LEU A 27 53.00 -58.05 44.82
CA LEU A 27 52.88 -58.17 43.36
C LEU A 27 51.43 -58.06 42.90
N ALA A 28 50.48 -58.71 43.58
CA ALA A 28 49.06 -58.64 43.24
C ALA A 28 48.52 -57.20 43.37
N THR A 29 48.86 -56.50 44.45
CA THR A 29 48.45 -55.09 44.65
C THR A 29 49.09 -54.15 43.63
N ARG A 30 50.37 -54.36 43.28
CA ARG A 30 51.04 -53.60 42.22
C ARG A 30 50.39 -53.81 40.86
N LEU A 31 50.07 -55.06 40.51
CA LEU A 31 49.45 -55.41 39.23
C LEU A 31 48.02 -54.83 39.14
N GLN A 32 47.26 -54.87 40.23
CA GLN A 32 45.95 -54.20 40.32
C GLN A 32 46.07 -52.68 40.13
N LEU A 33 47.06 -52.04 40.74
CA LEU A 33 47.29 -50.60 40.56
C LEU A 33 47.65 -50.27 39.11
N GLU A 34 48.53 -51.04 38.48
CA GLU A 34 48.91 -50.88 37.08
C GLU A 34 47.69 -51.05 36.15
N GLU A 35 46.86 -52.07 36.38
CA GLU A 35 45.61 -52.26 35.63
C GLU A 35 44.62 -51.11 35.83
N ASP A 36 44.43 -50.63 37.05
CA ASP A 36 43.51 -49.54 37.34
C ASP A 36 43.99 -48.21 36.75
N LEU A 37 45.30 -47.97 36.72
CA LEU A 37 45.90 -46.84 36.03
C LEU A 37 45.71 -46.96 34.52
N SER A 38 45.95 -48.13 33.92
CA SER A 38 45.69 -48.35 32.49
C SER A 38 44.23 -48.08 32.13
N LYS A 39 43.28 -48.65 32.90
CA LYS A 39 41.84 -48.42 32.70
C LYS A 39 41.45 -46.94 32.83
N LYS A 40 42.10 -46.19 33.73
CA LYS A 40 41.88 -44.74 33.85
C LYS A 40 42.43 -44.00 32.63
N MET A 41 43.65 -44.33 32.20
CA MET A 41 44.26 -43.74 31.01
C MET A 41 43.42 -43.99 29.76
N ASP A 42 42.87 -45.21 29.59
CA ASP A 42 42.00 -45.55 28.47
C ASP A 42 40.72 -44.70 28.48
N LYS A 43 40.08 -44.55 29.65
CA LYS A 43 38.90 -43.68 29.82
C LYS A 43 39.20 -42.22 29.55
N ASP A 44 40.33 -41.72 30.03
CA ASP A 44 40.76 -40.34 29.78
C ASP A 44 41.05 -40.12 28.29
N GLU A 45 41.63 -41.10 27.60
CA GLU A 45 41.84 -41.05 26.15
C GLU A 45 40.52 -41.04 25.38
N GLU A 46 39.54 -41.86 25.77
CA GLU A 46 38.19 -41.87 25.22
C GLU A 46 37.48 -40.52 25.43
N ALA A 47 37.55 -39.96 26.64
CA ALA A 47 36.99 -38.64 26.96
C ALA A 47 37.64 -37.53 26.13
N LEU A 48 38.97 -37.56 25.94
CA LEU A 48 39.69 -36.62 25.07
C LEU A 48 39.29 -36.77 23.60
N LYS A 49 39.08 -38.00 23.11
CA LYS A 49 38.58 -38.25 21.75
C LYS A 49 37.17 -37.69 21.57
N ALA A 50 36.28 -37.91 22.54
CA ALA A 50 34.92 -37.37 22.53
C ALA A 50 34.93 -35.83 22.52
N ALA A 51 35.67 -35.18 23.43
CA ALA A 51 35.78 -33.73 23.49
C ALA A 51 36.37 -33.13 22.18
N ARG A 52 37.33 -33.81 21.56
CA ARG A 52 37.88 -33.39 20.25
C ARG A 52 36.84 -33.53 19.12
N ALA A 53 35.99 -34.55 19.17
CA ALA A 53 34.92 -34.71 18.19
C ALA A 53 33.86 -33.61 18.35
N GLU A 54 33.44 -33.33 19.58
CA GLU A 54 32.50 -32.23 19.89
C GLU A 54 33.05 -30.87 19.43
N LEU A 55 34.33 -30.58 19.69
CA LEU A 55 34.96 -29.34 19.23
C LEU A 55 34.97 -29.22 17.69
N LYS A 56 35.20 -30.33 16.98
CA LYS A 56 35.15 -30.35 15.51
C LYS A 56 33.74 -30.10 15.01
N GLU A 57 32.74 -30.69 15.64
CA GLU A 57 31.34 -30.50 15.28
C GLU A 57 30.89 -29.06 15.53
N ALA A 58 31.22 -28.49 16.70
CA ALA A 58 30.96 -27.09 17.01
C ALA A 58 31.61 -26.14 16.00
N ARG A 59 32.85 -26.41 15.55
CA ARG A 59 33.50 -25.64 14.49
C ARG A 59 32.79 -25.75 13.15
N ARG A 60 32.32 -26.94 12.77
CA ARG A 60 31.53 -27.13 11.54
C ARG A 60 30.23 -26.35 11.59
N GLN A 61 29.52 -26.42 12.71
CA GLN A 61 28.28 -25.66 12.93
C GLN A 61 28.55 -24.15 12.87
N TRP A 62 29.61 -23.67 13.50
CA TRP A 62 30.01 -22.26 13.41
C TRP A 62 30.27 -21.83 11.96
N HIS A 63 31.04 -22.60 11.20
CA HIS A 63 31.28 -22.30 9.78
C HIS A 63 29.99 -22.34 8.95
N HIS A 64 29.09 -23.29 9.22
CA HIS A 64 27.82 -23.39 8.53
C HIS A 64 26.95 -22.16 8.78
N LEU A 65 26.79 -21.75 10.04
CA LEU A 65 26.05 -20.54 10.43
C LEU A 65 26.70 -19.28 9.84
N GLN A 66 28.03 -19.22 9.79
CA GLN A 66 28.74 -18.09 9.18
C GLN A 66 28.40 -17.95 7.68
N VAL A 67 28.40 -19.06 6.94
CA VAL A 67 28.01 -19.06 5.52
C VAL A 67 26.54 -18.70 5.35
N GLU A 68 25.67 -19.18 6.24
CA GLU A 68 24.26 -18.83 6.23
C GLU A 68 24.05 -17.32 6.43
N ILE A 69 24.72 -16.72 7.41
CA ILE A 69 24.71 -15.27 7.63
C ILE A 69 25.20 -14.50 6.40
N GLU A 70 26.31 -14.93 5.79
CA GLU A 70 26.82 -14.29 4.58
C GLU A 70 25.85 -14.41 3.40
N SER A 71 25.17 -15.55 3.26
CA SER A 71 24.14 -15.77 2.24
C SER A 71 22.91 -14.88 2.47
N LEU A 72 22.46 -14.73 3.73
CA LEU A 72 21.33 -13.89 4.09
C LEU A 72 21.64 -12.42 3.82
N HIS A 73 22.83 -11.93 4.18
CA HIS A 73 23.26 -10.58 3.82
C HIS A 73 23.35 -10.37 2.31
N ALA A 74 23.69 -11.40 1.52
CA ALA A 74 23.68 -11.29 0.06
C ALA A 74 22.25 -11.15 -0.49
N VAL A 75 21.29 -11.89 0.08
CA VAL A 75 19.87 -11.76 -0.27
C VAL A 75 19.33 -10.39 0.13
N GLU A 76 19.63 -9.93 1.34
CA GLU A 76 19.24 -8.60 1.83
C GLU A 76 19.70 -7.49 0.88
N ARG A 77 20.99 -7.45 0.54
CA ARG A 77 21.52 -6.48 -0.45
C ARG A 77 20.83 -6.59 -1.81
N GLY A 78 20.51 -7.81 -2.25
CA GLY A 78 19.78 -8.03 -3.50
C GLY A 78 18.36 -7.44 -3.45
N LEU A 79 17.66 -7.60 -2.33
CA LEU A 79 16.33 -7.05 -2.11
C LEU A 79 16.35 -5.52 -1.99
N GLU A 80 17.32 -4.96 -1.28
CA GLU A 80 17.52 -3.51 -1.16
C GLU A 80 17.78 -2.86 -2.52
N ASN A 81 18.66 -3.47 -3.34
CA ASN A 81 18.93 -2.99 -4.69
C ASN A 81 17.69 -3.05 -5.58
N SER A 82 16.95 -4.16 -5.54
CA SER A 82 15.70 -4.31 -6.31
C SER A 82 14.63 -3.29 -5.88
N LEU A 83 14.52 -3.02 -4.58
CA LEU A 83 13.64 -1.99 -4.05
C LEU A 83 14.06 -0.61 -4.56
N GLN A 84 15.34 -0.27 -4.46
CA GLN A 84 15.87 1.01 -4.92
C GLN A 84 15.69 1.20 -6.44
N GLU A 85 15.94 0.18 -7.25
CA GLU A 85 15.71 0.20 -8.70
C GLU A 85 14.23 0.45 -9.02
N SER A 86 13.33 -0.25 -8.33
CA SER A 86 11.88 -0.07 -8.47
C SER A 86 11.44 1.34 -8.09
N GLU A 87 11.91 1.85 -6.95
CA GLU A 87 11.62 3.22 -6.50
C GLU A 87 12.12 4.27 -7.50
N GLN A 88 13.35 4.14 -8.00
CA GLN A 88 13.90 5.05 -9.00
C GLN A 88 13.10 4.99 -10.30
N HIS A 89 12.73 3.80 -10.74
CA HIS A 89 11.90 3.63 -11.93
C HIS A 89 10.53 4.31 -11.78
N TYR A 90 9.86 4.13 -10.63
CA TYR A 90 8.59 4.80 -10.36
C TYR A 90 8.73 6.31 -10.22
N GLN A 91 9.82 6.80 -9.61
CA GLN A 91 10.11 8.23 -9.54
C GLN A 91 10.28 8.83 -10.93
N MET A 92 11.00 8.17 -11.83
CA MET A 92 11.16 8.61 -13.22
C MET A 92 9.82 8.63 -13.95
N GLN A 93 9.01 7.56 -13.82
CA GLN A 93 7.67 7.53 -14.40
C GLN A 93 6.77 8.65 -13.88
N LEU A 94 6.87 8.97 -12.58
CA LEU A 94 6.11 10.07 -11.99
C LEU A 94 6.55 11.41 -12.61
N GLN A 95 7.85 11.66 -12.72
CA GLN A 95 8.39 12.87 -13.33
C GLN A 95 7.98 13.02 -14.79
N ASP A 96 7.98 11.93 -15.56
CA ASP A 96 7.52 11.93 -16.95
C ASP A 96 6.03 12.30 -17.04
N LEU A 97 5.19 11.73 -16.16
CA LEU A 97 3.77 12.05 -16.11
C LEU A 97 3.51 13.49 -15.65
N GLU A 98 4.27 13.98 -14.66
CA GLU A 98 4.22 15.38 -14.22
C GLU A 98 4.56 16.33 -15.37
N ALA A 99 5.62 16.04 -16.15
CA ALA A 99 5.98 16.84 -17.32
C ALA A 99 4.87 16.87 -18.39
N VAL A 100 4.20 15.74 -18.61
CA VAL A 100 3.05 15.67 -19.53
C VAL A 100 1.88 16.50 -19.01
N ILE A 101 1.57 16.40 -17.72
CA ILE A 101 0.50 17.20 -17.09
C ILE A 101 0.81 18.69 -17.22
N GLU A 102 2.03 19.12 -16.91
CA GLU A 102 2.46 20.52 -17.05
C GLU A 102 2.35 21.01 -18.51
N GLY A 103 2.70 20.15 -19.48
CA GLY A 103 2.52 20.45 -20.91
C GLY A 103 1.06 20.71 -21.26
N LEU A 104 0.16 19.80 -20.86
CA LEU A 104 -1.27 19.93 -21.10
C LEU A 104 -1.89 21.13 -20.38
N GLU A 105 -1.45 21.44 -19.16
CA GLU A 105 -1.89 22.62 -18.42
C GLU A 105 -1.49 23.92 -19.13
N LYS A 106 -0.28 23.98 -19.69
CA LYS A 106 0.18 25.11 -20.50
C LYS A 106 -0.65 25.26 -21.77
N GLU A 107 -0.85 24.19 -22.54
CA GLU A 107 -1.69 24.21 -23.75
C GLU A 107 -3.12 24.67 -23.45
N LEU A 108 -3.70 24.18 -22.36
CA LEU A 108 -5.03 24.57 -21.92
C LEU A 108 -5.10 26.06 -21.52
N ALA A 109 -4.07 26.58 -20.86
CA ALA A 109 -3.97 28.01 -20.54
C ALA A 109 -3.85 28.86 -21.81
N GLU A 110 -3.05 28.44 -22.79
CA GLU A 110 -2.90 29.12 -24.09
C GLU A 110 -4.22 29.16 -24.86
N VAL A 111 -4.95 28.04 -24.93
CA VAL A 111 -6.27 27.99 -25.59
C VAL A 111 -7.27 28.92 -24.90
N ARG A 112 -7.31 28.93 -23.56
CA ARG A 112 -8.18 29.85 -22.80
C ARG A 112 -7.87 31.31 -23.12
N GLN A 113 -6.59 31.68 -23.10
CA GLN A 113 -6.15 33.03 -23.47
C GLN A 113 -6.53 33.37 -24.93
N GLY A 114 -6.40 32.40 -25.84
CA GLY A 114 -6.83 32.52 -27.23
C GLY A 114 -8.31 32.82 -27.38
N ILE A 115 -9.16 32.09 -26.65
CA ILE A 115 -10.62 32.31 -26.62
C ILE A 115 -10.95 33.70 -26.08
N GLU A 116 -10.34 34.11 -24.97
CA GLU A 116 -10.56 35.45 -24.40
C GLU A 116 -10.15 36.57 -25.37
N LYS A 117 -9.08 36.36 -26.15
CA LYS A 117 -8.67 37.29 -27.19
C LYS A 117 -9.69 37.34 -28.32
N GLN A 118 -10.13 36.18 -28.82
CA GLN A 118 -11.14 36.10 -29.88
C GLN A 118 -12.47 36.74 -29.45
N LEU A 119 -12.88 36.56 -28.18
CA LEU A 119 -14.09 37.16 -27.65
C LEU A 119 -14.01 38.69 -27.68
N ARG A 120 -12.87 39.26 -27.25
CA ARG A 120 -12.63 40.71 -27.31
C ARG A 120 -12.64 41.25 -28.74
N GLU A 121 -12.00 40.54 -29.67
CA GLU A 121 -12.00 40.91 -31.10
C GLU A 121 -13.42 40.86 -31.69
N HIS A 122 -14.19 39.84 -31.32
CA HIS A 122 -15.59 39.70 -31.74
C HIS A 122 -16.48 40.82 -31.18
N GLU A 123 -16.32 41.21 -29.91
CA GLU A 123 -17.04 42.35 -29.32
C GLU A 123 -16.75 43.67 -30.05
N ILE A 124 -15.48 43.92 -30.38
CA ILE A 124 -15.08 45.10 -31.17
C ILE A 124 -15.77 45.08 -32.53
N LEU A 125 -15.71 43.94 -33.23
CA LEU A 125 -16.35 43.80 -34.54
C LEU A 125 -17.86 44.00 -34.46
N LEU A 126 -18.52 43.42 -33.46
CA LEU A 126 -19.95 43.60 -33.23
C LEU A 126 -20.31 45.08 -33.00
N ASN A 127 -19.54 45.78 -32.17
CA ASN A 127 -19.73 47.22 -31.95
C ASN A 127 -19.59 48.03 -33.25
N THR A 128 -18.59 47.72 -34.09
CA THR A 128 -18.44 48.38 -35.39
C THR A 128 -19.60 48.09 -36.33
N LYS A 129 -20.08 46.84 -36.36
CA LYS A 129 -21.25 46.44 -37.14
C LYS A 129 -22.48 47.24 -36.71
N MET A 130 -22.76 47.30 -35.40
CA MET A 130 -23.91 48.05 -34.87
C MET A 130 -23.84 49.53 -35.24
N ARG A 131 -22.65 50.15 -35.17
CA ARG A 131 -22.46 51.55 -35.61
C ARG A 131 -22.74 51.72 -37.10
N LEU A 132 -22.23 50.83 -37.95
CA LEU A 132 -22.48 50.87 -39.39
C LEU A 132 -23.97 50.66 -39.72
N GLU A 133 -24.66 49.78 -39.00
CA GLU A 133 -26.11 49.59 -39.16
C GLU A 133 -26.90 50.87 -38.82
N GLN A 134 -26.50 51.59 -37.78
CA GLN A 134 -27.07 52.90 -37.44
C GLN A 134 -26.79 53.93 -38.54
N GLU A 135 -25.55 54.02 -39.03
CA GLU A 135 -25.19 54.93 -40.14
C GLU A 135 -26.03 54.62 -41.39
N ILE A 136 -26.16 53.36 -41.80
CA ILE A 136 -27.00 52.94 -42.94
C ILE A 136 -28.46 53.35 -42.72
N ALA A 137 -29.01 53.17 -41.52
CA ALA A 137 -30.38 53.58 -41.22
C ALA A 137 -30.56 55.11 -41.35
N THR A 138 -29.57 55.90 -40.89
CA THR A 138 -29.60 57.36 -41.07
C THR A 138 -29.49 57.75 -42.54
N TYR A 139 -28.61 57.13 -43.32
CA TYR A 139 -28.49 57.37 -44.76
C TYR A 139 -29.78 57.05 -45.50
N ARG A 140 -30.45 55.93 -45.18
CA ARG A 140 -31.76 55.58 -45.74
C ARG A 140 -32.81 56.66 -45.45
N CYS A 141 -32.89 57.14 -44.21
CA CYS A 141 -33.84 58.20 -43.83
C CYS A 141 -33.55 59.54 -44.54
N LEU A 142 -32.27 59.89 -44.72
CA LEU A 142 -31.89 61.10 -45.46
C LEU A 142 -32.24 61.00 -46.95
N LEU A 143 -31.98 59.84 -47.57
CA LEU A 143 -32.35 59.58 -48.97
C LEU A 143 -33.86 59.62 -49.16
N GLU A 144 -34.64 58.99 -48.27
CA GLU A 144 -36.11 59.02 -48.31
C GLU A 144 -36.64 60.47 -48.22
N LYS A 145 -36.06 61.30 -47.33
CA LYS A 145 -36.42 62.73 -47.24
C LYS A 145 -36.07 63.51 -48.51
N GLU A 146 -34.96 63.21 -49.15
CA GLU A 146 -34.56 63.86 -50.40
C GLU A 146 -35.46 63.42 -51.56
N GLU A 147 -35.80 62.14 -51.66
CA GLU A 147 -36.77 61.63 -52.63
C GLU A 147 -38.12 62.34 -52.48
N ILE A 148 -38.62 62.51 -51.24
CA ILE A 148 -39.85 63.27 -50.98
C ILE A 148 -39.73 64.73 -51.45
N ARG A 149 -38.59 65.40 -51.23
CA ARG A 149 -38.38 66.78 -51.76
C ARG A 149 -38.36 66.82 -53.27
N TYR A 150 -37.64 65.90 -53.91
CA TYR A 150 -37.48 65.84 -55.35
C TYR A 150 -38.82 65.53 -56.05
N TYR A 151 -39.53 64.48 -55.62
CA TYR A 151 -40.82 64.12 -56.20
C TYR A 151 -41.95 65.08 -55.79
N GLY A 152 -41.93 65.61 -54.56
CA GLY A 152 -42.88 66.64 -54.11
C GLY A 152 -42.75 67.96 -54.87
N SER A 153 -41.54 68.33 -55.31
CA SER A 153 -41.32 69.50 -56.16
C SER A 153 -41.78 69.29 -57.61
N ILE A 154 -41.81 68.05 -58.10
CA ILE A 154 -42.32 67.71 -59.44
C ILE A 154 -43.86 67.62 -59.45
N GLN A 155 -44.50 67.38 -58.31
CA GLN A 155 -45.96 67.22 -58.19
C GLN A 155 -46.73 68.51 -57.83
N SER A 156 -46.08 69.68 -57.78
CA SER A 156 -46.79 70.99 -57.68
C SER A 156 -47.52 71.39 -58.97
N GLY A 157 -47.70 70.49 -59.93
CA GLY A 157 -48.46 70.72 -61.14
C GLY A 157 -49.06 69.44 -61.70
N LYS A 158 -50.19 68.99 -61.11
CA LYS A 158 -51.35 68.29 -61.72
C LYS A 158 -51.98 67.27 -60.76
N ASP A 159 -53.22 67.59 -60.41
CA ASP A 159 -54.39 66.81 -60.01
C ASP A 159 -54.31 65.28 -59.83
N ASP A 160 -54.98 64.84 -58.75
CA ASP A 160 -55.72 63.60 -58.51
C ASP A 160 -55.11 62.25 -58.99
N VAL A 161 -54.65 61.41 -58.04
CA VAL A 161 -55.07 59.99 -57.89
C VAL A 161 -54.57 59.41 -56.55
N LYS A 162 -55.49 58.71 -55.88
CA LYS A 162 -55.45 57.94 -54.61
C LYS A 162 -54.13 57.23 -54.25
N PRO A 163 -53.71 57.22 -52.96
CA PRO A 163 -52.59 56.41 -52.52
C PRO A 163 -53.05 54.98 -52.17
N THR A 164 -52.53 53.99 -52.89
CA THR A 164 -52.56 52.59 -52.46
C THR A 164 -51.54 52.43 -51.35
N THR A 165 -52.05 52.43 -50.11
CA THR A 165 -51.38 51.93 -48.91
C THR A 165 -50.75 50.56 -49.18
N SER A 166 -49.44 50.52 -49.37
CA SER A 166 -48.63 49.32 -49.14
C SER A 166 -47.75 49.60 -47.93
N ARG A 167 -48.37 49.44 -46.76
CA ARG A 167 -47.68 49.51 -45.48
C ARG A 167 -46.97 48.17 -45.27
N VAL A 168 -45.78 48.00 -45.85
CA VAL A 168 -44.88 46.92 -45.42
C VAL A 168 -44.29 47.38 -44.10
N GLY A 169 -45.00 47.06 -43.01
CA GLY A 169 -44.47 47.16 -41.66
C GLY A 169 -43.32 46.18 -41.55
N PHE A 170 -42.08 46.68 -41.62
CA PHE A 170 -40.93 45.88 -41.22
C PHE A 170 -40.89 45.91 -39.69
N ILE A 171 -41.49 44.88 -39.10
CA ILE A 171 -41.45 44.62 -37.67
C ILE A 171 -39.99 44.37 -37.30
N LEU A 172 -39.44 45.26 -36.48
CA LEU A 172 -38.19 45.02 -35.76
C LEU A 172 -38.37 43.73 -34.94
N PRO A 173 -37.51 42.70 -35.08
CA PRO A 173 -37.56 41.55 -34.18
C PRO A 173 -37.36 42.06 -32.73
N PRO A 174 -38.12 41.56 -31.76
CA PRO A 174 -37.97 41.98 -30.38
C PRO A 174 -36.59 41.57 -29.86
N GLU A 175 -36.01 42.45 -29.04
CA GLU A 175 -34.90 42.15 -28.15
C GLU A 175 -35.06 40.76 -27.54
N VAL A 176 -34.15 39.84 -27.90
CA VAL A 176 -33.94 38.63 -27.11
C VAL A 176 -33.12 39.06 -25.91
N ILE A 177 -33.81 39.54 -24.88
CA ILE A 177 -33.31 39.52 -23.51
C ILE A 177 -33.14 38.04 -23.16
N HIS A 178 -31.95 37.49 -23.40
CA HIS A 178 -31.55 36.25 -22.77
C HIS A 178 -31.47 36.52 -21.27
N LYS A 179 -32.57 36.25 -20.57
CA LYS A 179 -32.55 35.86 -19.16
C LYS A 179 -31.63 34.65 -19.07
N ARG A 180 -30.38 34.90 -18.74
CA ARG A 180 -29.40 33.90 -18.36
C ARG A 180 -29.81 33.44 -16.96
N ASP A 181 -30.87 32.64 -16.90
CA ASP A 181 -31.24 31.91 -15.70
C ASP A 181 -30.15 30.87 -15.48
N LYS A 182 -29.28 31.26 -14.55
CA LYS A 182 -28.18 30.53 -13.97
C LYS A 182 -28.49 29.04 -13.91
N GLU A 183 -27.87 28.27 -14.80
CA GLU A 183 -27.55 26.87 -14.51
C GLU A 183 -26.86 26.87 -13.14
N LYS A 184 -27.52 26.20 -12.20
CA LYS A 184 -27.02 25.92 -10.87
C LYS A 184 -25.88 24.93 -11.03
N VAL A 185 -24.71 25.44 -11.45
CA VAL A 185 -23.44 24.83 -11.15
C VAL A 185 -23.30 24.94 -9.63
N GLU A 186 -23.82 23.94 -8.93
CA GLU A 186 -23.39 23.65 -7.57
C GLU A 186 -21.91 23.27 -7.67
N THR A 187 -21.12 24.33 -7.63
CA THR A 187 -19.74 24.37 -7.21
C THR A 187 -19.63 23.54 -5.93
N VAL A 188 -19.28 22.27 -6.10
CA VAL A 188 -18.65 21.51 -5.03
C VAL A 188 -17.44 22.33 -4.63
N THR A 189 -17.53 22.96 -3.47
CA THR A 189 -16.46 23.66 -2.77
C THR A 189 -15.31 22.69 -2.56
N LYS A 190 -14.42 22.57 -3.56
CA LYS A 190 -13.05 22.12 -3.35
C LYS A 190 -12.24 23.36 -2.99
N GLN A 191 -12.43 23.81 -1.76
CA GLN A 191 -11.49 24.72 -1.15
C GLN A 191 -10.28 23.89 -0.72
N ALA A 192 -9.14 24.24 -1.29
CA ALA A 192 -7.85 23.65 -1.01
C ALA A 192 -7.55 23.65 0.50
N ILE A 193 -7.19 22.47 1.02
CA ILE A 193 -6.26 22.40 2.14
C ILE A 193 -4.89 22.23 1.51
N LEU A 194 -4.28 23.36 1.20
CA LEU A 194 -2.83 23.50 1.16
C LEU A 194 -2.33 23.26 2.59
N ASN A 195 -1.77 22.07 2.81
CA ASN A 195 -0.78 21.66 3.81
C ASN A 195 -0.99 20.17 4.09
N GLY A 196 0.05 19.37 3.84
CA GLY A 196 0.01 17.90 3.83
C GLY A 196 -0.86 17.28 4.92
N SER A 197 -2.02 16.78 4.50
CA SER A 197 -2.91 15.95 5.29
C SER A 197 -3.90 15.29 4.33
N ILE A 198 -3.55 14.07 3.89
CA ILE A 198 -4.51 13.17 3.25
C ILE A 198 -5.55 12.83 4.32
N VAL A 199 -6.75 13.39 4.20
CA VAL A 199 -7.91 12.91 4.96
C VAL A 199 -8.20 11.50 4.46
N LYS A 200 -7.64 10.52 5.17
CA LYS A 200 -8.04 9.12 5.09
C LYS A 200 -9.48 9.06 5.59
N GLU A 201 -10.45 9.07 4.70
CA GLU A 201 -11.84 8.79 5.03
C GLU A 201 -11.94 7.29 5.40
N SER A 202 -11.56 7.00 6.63
CA SER A 202 -11.66 5.68 7.27
C SER A 202 -12.85 5.77 8.21
N THR A 203 -13.90 4.99 7.94
CA THR A 203 -14.99 4.83 8.90
C THR A 203 -14.48 3.92 10.02
N GLU A 204 -13.88 4.52 11.04
CA GLU A 204 -13.33 3.83 12.20
C GLU A 204 -14.38 3.77 13.30
N ALA A 205 -14.88 2.57 13.59
CA ALA A 205 -15.76 2.33 14.71
C ALA A 205 -14.93 1.76 15.88
N HIS A 206 -15.07 2.36 17.06
CA HIS A 206 -14.28 2.05 18.26
C HIS A 206 -15.18 1.38 19.30
N GLY A 207 -14.68 0.33 19.96
CA GLY A 207 -15.39 -0.37 21.04
C GLY A 207 -14.44 -1.12 21.96
N THR A 208 -14.67 -1.00 23.27
CA THR A 208 -13.92 -1.67 24.34
C THR A 208 -14.74 -2.85 24.84
N ILE A 209 -14.22 -4.08 24.77
CA ILE A 209 -14.99 -5.30 25.05
C ILE A 209 -14.14 -6.32 25.80
N GLN A 210 -14.73 -6.94 26.82
CA GLN A 210 -14.16 -8.07 27.56
C GLN A 210 -14.06 -9.31 26.65
N THR A 211 -12.92 -10.01 26.70
CA THR A 211 -12.56 -11.11 25.79
C THR A 211 -13.60 -12.24 25.70
N GLU A 212 -14.35 -12.48 26.78
CA GLU A 212 -15.39 -13.53 26.85
C GLU A 212 -16.67 -13.21 26.04
N ARG A 213 -16.85 -11.98 25.57
CA ARG A 213 -18.05 -11.55 24.79
C ARG A 213 -17.74 -11.12 23.36
N VAL A 214 -16.50 -11.30 22.91
CA VAL A 214 -16.04 -10.83 21.59
C VAL A 214 -16.85 -11.46 20.46
N ASP A 215 -17.16 -12.76 20.54
CA ASP A 215 -17.94 -13.45 19.51
C ASP A 215 -19.40 -12.99 19.42
N GLU A 216 -20.00 -12.60 20.55
CA GLU A 216 -21.35 -12.05 20.60
C GLU A 216 -21.38 -10.67 19.94
N VAL A 217 -20.42 -9.81 20.25
CA VAL A 217 -20.34 -8.46 19.67
C VAL A 217 -20.02 -8.52 18.17
N ILE A 218 -19.12 -9.40 17.73
CA ILE A 218 -18.85 -9.59 16.29
C ILE A 218 -20.12 -10.05 15.57
N LYS A 219 -20.90 -10.97 16.16
CA LYS A 219 -22.14 -11.45 15.58
C LYS A 219 -23.20 -10.35 15.48
N GLU A 220 -23.31 -9.49 16.49
CA GLU A 220 -24.20 -8.32 16.48
C GLU A 220 -23.75 -7.26 15.46
N TRP A 221 -22.45 -7.02 15.34
CA TRP A 221 -21.85 -6.12 14.36
C TRP A 221 -22.04 -6.61 12.93
N GLU A 222 -21.76 -7.88 12.64
CA GLU A 222 -21.99 -8.46 11.32
C GLU A 222 -23.47 -8.42 10.92
N GLY A 223 -24.37 -8.57 11.89
CA GLY A 223 -25.82 -8.42 11.68
C GLY A 223 -26.24 -6.98 11.40
N SER A 224 -25.67 -6.01 12.11
CA SER A 224 -26.04 -4.60 12.02
C SER A 224 -25.37 -3.88 10.84
N PHE A 225 -24.08 -4.16 10.59
CA PHE A 225 -23.26 -3.51 9.57
C PHE A 225 -23.54 -4.03 8.15
N PHE A 226 -23.80 -5.34 8.00
CA PHE A 226 -24.11 -5.95 6.70
C PHE A 226 -25.60 -6.20 6.49
N LYS A 227 -26.47 -5.44 7.16
CA LYS A 227 -27.93 -5.63 7.11
C LYS A 227 -28.49 -5.65 5.69
N ASP A 228 -27.94 -4.79 4.82
CA ASP A 228 -28.38 -4.65 3.41
C ASP A 228 -27.49 -5.42 2.42
N ASN A 229 -26.50 -6.19 2.89
CA ASN A 229 -25.57 -6.92 2.03
C ASN A 229 -25.26 -8.35 2.52
N PRO A 230 -26.15 -9.33 2.23
CA PRO A 230 -26.03 -10.68 2.74
C PRO A 230 -24.84 -11.46 2.17
N ARG A 231 -24.31 -11.05 1.00
CA ARG A 231 -23.13 -11.69 0.40
C ARG A 231 -21.85 -11.33 1.14
N LEU A 232 -21.69 -10.06 1.54
CA LEU A 232 -20.55 -9.65 2.36
C LEU A 232 -20.62 -10.26 3.76
N ARG A 233 -21.81 -10.34 4.36
CA ARG A 233 -22.00 -11.01 5.66
C ARG A 233 -21.56 -12.47 5.63
N LYS A 234 -21.87 -13.22 4.57
CA LYS A 234 -21.42 -14.62 4.42
C LYS A 234 -19.89 -14.72 4.32
N LYS A 235 -19.25 -13.78 3.62
CA LYS A 235 -17.79 -13.74 3.50
C LYS A 235 -17.12 -13.39 4.83
N SER A 236 -17.67 -12.45 5.59
CA SER A 236 -17.13 -12.10 6.91
C SER A 236 -17.23 -13.28 7.88
N VAL A 237 -18.38 -13.95 7.93
CA VAL A 237 -18.58 -15.14 8.78
C VAL A 237 -17.65 -16.29 8.38
N SER A 238 -17.45 -16.51 7.08
CA SER A 238 -16.52 -17.54 6.56
C SER A 238 -15.07 -17.23 6.95
N LEU A 239 -14.63 -15.98 6.78
CA LEU A 239 -13.28 -15.55 7.12
C LEU A 239 -13.01 -15.71 8.62
N ARG A 240 -14.00 -15.40 9.47
CA ARG A 240 -13.89 -15.64 10.92
C ARG A 240 -13.72 -17.13 11.23
N PHE A 241 -14.48 -17.99 10.56
CA PHE A 241 -14.37 -19.44 10.74
C PHE A 241 -12.99 -19.96 10.32
N ASP A 242 -12.49 -19.53 9.16
CA ASP A 242 -11.18 -19.92 8.65
C ASP A 242 -10.05 -19.44 9.58
N LEU A 243 -10.17 -18.24 10.13
CA LEU A 243 -9.19 -17.68 11.08
C LEU A 243 -9.21 -18.42 12.43
N HIS A 244 -10.39 -18.79 12.94
CA HIS A 244 -10.50 -19.62 14.14
C HIS A 244 -9.91 -21.01 13.89
N LEU A 245 -10.15 -21.59 12.71
CA LEU A 245 -9.61 -22.90 12.35
C LEU A 245 -8.07 -22.87 12.29
N ALA A 246 -7.50 -21.83 11.68
CA ALA A 246 -6.06 -21.60 11.64
C ALA A 246 -5.45 -21.40 13.04
N ALA A 247 -6.14 -20.66 13.91
CA ALA A 247 -5.70 -20.44 15.29
C ALA A 247 -5.78 -21.71 16.17
N THR A 248 -6.62 -22.68 15.80
CA THR A 248 -6.72 -23.99 16.49
C THR A 248 -5.76 -25.05 15.95
N ASP A 249 -5.26 -24.89 14.72
CA ASP A 249 -4.31 -25.82 14.09
C ASP A 249 -2.87 -25.58 14.61
N GLU A 250 -2.54 -24.35 15.01
CA GLU A 250 -1.40 -24.08 15.89
C GLU A 250 -1.82 -24.44 17.32
N GLY A 251 -1.27 -25.53 17.89
CA GLY A 251 -1.65 -26.11 19.18
C GLY A 251 -1.53 -25.19 20.41
N CYS A 252 -2.43 -24.20 20.50
CA CYS A 252 -2.57 -23.31 21.62
C CYS A 252 -3.42 -24.01 22.69
N LEU A 253 -2.75 -24.52 23.73
CA LEU A 253 -3.41 -24.86 24.97
C LEU A 253 -4.17 -23.63 25.45
N GLN A 254 -5.50 -23.72 25.58
CA GLN A 254 -6.30 -22.73 26.29
C GLN A 254 -5.70 -22.53 27.69
N THR A 255 -4.85 -21.52 27.83
CA THR A 255 -4.59 -20.93 29.13
C THR A 255 -5.84 -20.12 29.44
N LYS A 256 -6.66 -20.65 30.35
CA LYS A 256 -7.61 -19.82 31.11
C LYS A 256 -6.79 -18.77 31.84
N GLN A 257 -6.50 -17.66 31.16
CA GLN A 257 -6.12 -16.42 31.81
C GLN A 257 -7.40 -15.64 32.03
N ASP A 258 -8.01 -15.90 33.18
CA ASP A 258 -8.98 -14.98 33.75
C ASP A 258 -8.24 -13.65 33.92
N ASN A 259 -8.73 -12.61 33.23
CA ASN A 259 -8.23 -11.23 33.20
C ASN A 259 -7.10 -10.92 32.20
N LEU A 260 -7.39 -11.06 30.89
CA LEU A 260 -6.72 -10.21 29.89
C LEU A 260 -7.35 -8.80 29.89
N PRO A 261 -6.55 -7.74 29.69
CA PRO A 261 -7.06 -6.36 29.63
C PRO A 261 -7.92 -6.16 28.37
N ASP A 262 -8.83 -5.18 28.43
CA ASP A 262 -9.69 -4.82 27.30
C ASP A 262 -8.86 -4.55 26.03
N ILE A 263 -9.15 -5.30 24.97
CA ILE A 263 -8.44 -5.18 23.69
C ILE A 263 -9.23 -4.23 22.80
N GLU A 264 -8.61 -3.12 22.38
CA GLU A 264 -9.19 -2.23 21.38
C GLU A 264 -9.00 -2.83 19.99
N VAL A 265 -10.09 -3.33 19.39
CA VAL A 265 -10.07 -3.88 18.03
C VAL A 265 -10.54 -2.81 17.04
N ARG A 266 -9.67 -2.40 16.11
CA ARG A 266 -10.00 -1.45 15.04
C ARG A 266 -10.16 -2.17 13.71
N LEU A 267 -11.37 -2.16 13.15
CA LEU A 267 -11.63 -2.59 11.78
C LEU A 267 -11.62 -1.38 10.85
N ILE A 268 -10.64 -1.35 9.94
CA ILE A 268 -10.47 -0.28 8.95
C ILE A 268 -10.83 -0.84 7.58
N MET A 269 -11.97 -0.41 7.04
CA MET A 269 -12.38 -0.77 5.68
C MET A 269 -11.74 0.19 4.68
N ARG A 270 -10.68 -0.24 4.01
CA ARG A 270 -10.09 0.52 2.90
C ARG A 270 -10.84 0.20 1.61
N ARG A 271 -11.29 1.23 0.88
CA ARG A 271 -11.85 1.05 -0.46
C ARG A 271 -10.73 0.54 -1.37
N SER A 272 -10.90 -0.66 -1.92
CA SER A 272 -9.96 -1.22 -2.89
C SER A 272 -10.01 -0.39 -4.17
N CYS A 273 -9.01 0.46 -4.41
CA CYS A 273 -8.78 1.04 -5.72
C CYS A 273 -8.12 0.00 -6.62
N SER A 274 -8.89 -0.93 -7.19
CA SER A 274 -8.42 -1.73 -8.31
C SER A 274 -8.45 -0.87 -9.56
N ILE A 275 -7.28 -0.49 -10.09
CA ILE A 275 -7.14 0.18 -11.39
C ILE A 275 -7.45 -0.87 -12.48
N PRO A 276 -8.46 -0.68 -13.36
CA PRO A 276 -8.58 -1.49 -14.57
C PRO A 276 -7.59 -0.97 -15.62
N SER A 277 -6.64 -1.82 -16.00
CA SER A 277 -5.81 -1.59 -17.20
C SER A 277 -6.72 -1.58 -18.44
N ILE A 278 -6.90 -0.41 -19.04
CA ILE A 278 -7.56 -0.25 -20.34
C ILE A 278 -6.53 -0.61 -21.41
N LYS A 279 -6.71 -1.75 -22.09
CA LYS A 279 -6.02 -2.01 -23.36
C LYS A 279 -6.67 -1.17 -24.47
N PRO A 280 -5.92 -0.43 -25.29
CA PRO A 280 -6.48 0.20 -26.47
C PRO A 280 -6.75 -0.85 -27.54
N SER A 281 -7.97 -0.84 -28.07
CA SER A 281 -8.37 -1.59 -29.25
C SER A 281 -7.70 -1.01 -30.49
N SER A 282 -6.83 -1.78 -31.15
CA SER A 282 -6.40 -1.49 -32.52
C SER A 282 -6.91 -2.59 -33.45
N GLY A 283 -8.10 -2.36 -34.01
CA GLY A 283 -8.52 -2.99 -35.24
C GLY A 283 -8.53 -1.94 -36.34
N VAL A 284 -7.48 -1.90 -37.16
CA VAL A 284 -7.51 -1.45 -38.56
C VAL A 284 -6.36 -2.16 -39.28
N ASN A 285 -6.71 -3.13 -40.14
CA ASN A 285 -6.17 -3.37 -41.47
C ASN A 285 -6.96 -4.50 -42.13
#